data_AF-A0A1I1YKL7-F1
#
_entry.id   AF-A0A1I1YKL7-F1
#
_cell.length_a   1.000
_cell.length_b   1.000
_cell.length_c   1.000
_cell.angle_alpha   90.00
_cell.angle_beta   90.00
_cell.angle_gamma   90.00
#
_symmetry.space_group_name_H-M   'P 1'
#
loop_
_entity.id
_entity.type
_entity.pdbx_description
1 polymer ?
#
loop_
_entity_poly.entity_id
_entity_poly.type
_entity_poly.pdbx_seq_one_letter_code
_entity_poly.pdbx_strand_id
1 'polypeptide(L)'
;MRIRKALIAVLCFGICLPLFSGIAEAKGGKDMVQEKTAYITRCGYVSSGSSTGGYERIELKRISDSEANYKSSGKDWHSSPERTVDKNISADVLKKMEELGREYKIFKWKPFRKSALFALDAASVSLSVSYKDANNGAGWTLTMRSDDELSDKQIDYYHKLLDLLLSAEGQ
;
A
#
# COMPACT_ATOMS: atom_id res chain seq x y z
N MET A 1 -39.46 -40.89 33.04
CA MET A 1 -38.81 -41.54 31.89
C MET A 1 -39.78 -41.58 30.71
N ARG A 2 -39.55 -40.77 29.66
CA ARG A 2 -40.16 -40.73 28.30
C ARG A 2 -39.74 -39.38 27.67
N ILE A 3 -38.63 -39.34 26.92
CA ILE A 3 -38.46 -39.48 25.46
C ILE A 3 -39.16 -38.36 24.64
N ARG A 4 -38.29 -37.43 24.17
CA ARG A 4 -38.18 -36.68 22.90
C ARG A 4 -39.41 -36.45 22.00
N LYS A 5 -39.51 -35.21 21.50
CA LYS A 5 -39.74 -34.76 20.09
C LYS A 5 -39.51 -33.23 20.07
N ALA A 6 -38.41 -32.71 19.54
CA ALA A 6 -38.18 -32.34 18.14
C ALA A 6 -39.31 -31.46 17.55
N LEU A 7 -39.04 -30.17 17.40
CA LEU A 7 -39.61 -29.37 16.33
C LEU A 7 -38.53 -28.48 15.70
N ILE A 8 -38.47 -28.60 14.39
CA ILE A 8 -37.59 -27.96 13.41
C ILE A 8 -38.25 -26.66 12.94
N ALA A 9 -37.45 -25.83 12.26
CA ALA A 9 -37.80 -24.76 11.31
C ALA A 9 -37.72 -23.33 11.92
N VAL A 10 -37.16 -22.28 11.32
CA VAL A 10 -36.79 -21.89 9.94
C VAL A 10 -35.66 -20.83 10.10
N LEU A 11 -34.47 -21.00 9.50
CA LEU A 11 -34.06 -20.35 8.23
C LEU A 11 -34.10 -18.80 8.28
N CYS A 12 -32.95 -18.18 8.60
CA CYS A 12 -32.61 -16.86 8.08
C CYS A 12 -31.28 -16.95 7.33
N PHE A 13 -31.41 -16.81 6.02
CA PHE A 13 -30.33 -16.51 5.08
C PHE A 13 -29.54 -15.30 5.58
N GLY A 14 -28.23 -15.48 5.71
CA GLY A 14 -27.29 -14.41 5.97
C GLY A 14 -25.92 -14.88 5.52
N ILE A 15 -25.67 -14.77 4.22
CA ILE A 15 -24.37 -15.00 3.59
C ILE A 15 -23.37 -14.06 4.26
N CYS A 16 -22.60 -14.56 5.21
CA CYS A 16 -21.49 -13.85 5.82
C CYS A 16 -20.24 -14.16 5.00
N LEU A 17 -20.07 -13.44 3.89
CA LEU A 17 -18.81 -13.41 3.14
C LEU A 17 -17.79 -12.54 3.91
N PRO A 18 -16.50 -12.90 3.87
CA PRO A 18 -15.49 -12.33 4.74
C PRO A 18 -14.94 -11.00 4.22
N LEU A 19 -14.80 -10.05 5.16
CA LEU A 19 -13.59 -9.23 5.37
C LEU A 19 -12.95 -8.54 4.15
N PHE A 20 -13.62 -7.54 3.60
CA PHE A 20 -13.00 -6.35 2.98
C PHE A 20 -14.00 -5.22 3.25
N SER A 21 -13.74 -4.16 3.99
CA SER A 21 -12.70 -3.16 3.77
C SER A 21 -12.66 -2.29 5.02
N GLY A 22 -11.72 -2.57 5.92
CA GLY A 22 -11.39 -1.67 7.03
C GLY A 22 -10.09 -0.97 6.70
N ILE A 23 -10.08 -0.02 5.75
CA ILE A 23 -9.00 0.96 5.70
C ILE A 23 -9.21 1.83 6.93
N ALA A 24 -8.46 1.54 7.98
CA ALA A 24 -8.43 2.35 9.18
C ALA A 24 -7.93 3.75 8.82
N GLU A 25 -8.89 4.64 8.65
CA GLU A 25 -8.71 6.08 8.68
C GLU A 25 -8.06 6.44 10.01
N ALA A 26 -6.96 7.20 9.97
CA ALA A 26 -6.14 7.50 11.13
C ALA A 26 -6.94 8.31 12.16
N LYS A 27 -7.51 7.64 13.16
CA LYS A 27 -7.89 8.27 14.43
C LYS A 27 -6.62 8.49 15.23
N GLY A 28 -6.15 9.74 15.26
CA GLY A 28 -5.09 10.16 16.17
C GLY A 28 -5.45 9.83 17.62
N GLY A 29 -4.59 9.06 18.29
CA GLY A 29 -4.78 8.67 19.68
C GLY A 29 -3.66 7.78 20.23
N LYS A 30 -2.64 8.44 20.81
CA LYS A 30 -1.64 7.96 21.79
C LYS A 30 -0.47 7.03 21.41
N ASP A 31 -0.54 6.18 20.40
CA ASP A 31 0.62 5.34 20.03
C ASP A 31 1.14 5.69 18.63
N MET A 32 1.72 6.89 18.49
CA MET A 32 2.45 7.21 17.27
C MET A 32 3.67 6.31 17.16
N VAL A 33 3.79 5.62 16.01
CA VAL A 33 4.96 4.83 15.63
C VAL A 33 6.23 5.64 15.89
N GLN A 34 7.13 5.11 16.71
CA GLN A 34 8.37 5.83 17.01
C GLN A 34 9.30 5.77 15.79
N GLU A 35 9.78 6.94 15.36
CA GLU A 35 10.62 7.13 14.16
C GLU A 35 11.82 6.17 14.09
N LYS A 36 12.36 5.75 15.24
CA LYS A 36 13.54 4.88 15.32
C LYS A 36 13.24 3.39 15.19
N THR A 37 12.01 2.95 15.41
CA THR A 37 11.65 1.53 15.51
C THR A 37 10.68 1.08 14.42
N ALA A 38 10.27 2.00 13.55
CA ALA A 38 9.40 1.73 12.43
C ALA A 38 10.14 0.98 11.31
N TYR A 39 9.56 -0.11 10.82
CA TYR A 39 10.00 -0.80 9.62
C TYR A 39 8.88 -0.81 8.57
N ILE A 40 9.26 -0.89 7.30
CA ILE A 40 8.31 -0.96 6.18
C ILE A 40 7.82 -2.39 6.04
N THR A 41 6.51 -2.55 5.99
CA THR A 41 5.83 -3.84 5.73
C THR A 41 5.41 -3.98 4.28
N ARG A 42 5.15 -2.85 3.60
CA ARG A 42 4.68 -2.81 2.22
C ARG A 42 5.03 -1.47 1.57
N CYS A 43 5.48 -1.52 0.33
CA CYS A 43 5.53 -0.37 -0.58
C CYS A 43 4.75 -0.74 -1.84
N GLY A 44 3.89 0.13 -2.34
CA GLY A 44 3.03 -0.18 -3.49
C GLY A 44 2.86 1.03 -4.40
N TYR A 45 3.02 0.81 -5.69
CA TYR A 45 2.81 1.79 -6.74
C TYR A 45 1.65 1.34 -7.63
N VAL A 46 0.81 2.29 -8.02
CA VAL A 46 -0.26 2.09 -8.98
C VAL A 46 -0.30 3.28 -9.92
N SER A 47 -0.34 3.00 -11.23
CA SER A 47 -0.64 3.97 -12.27
C SER A 47 -1.76 3.43 -13.15
N SER A 48 -2.75 4.27 -13.47
CA SER A 48 -3.90 3.88 -14.29
C SER A 48 -4.55 5.09 -14.94
N GLY A 49 -5.25 4.91 -16.06
CA GLY A 49 -6.02 6.00 -16.68
C GLY A 49 -5.22 6.83 -17.68
N SER A 50 -4.21 6.25 -18.34
CA SER A 50 -3.76 6.80 -19.62
C SER A 50 -4.90 6.69 -20.65
N SER A 51 -4.90 7.56 -21.66
CA SER A 51 -5.83 7.50 -22.81
C SER A 51 -5.82 6.14 -23.55
N THR A 52 -4.81 5.32 -23.27
CA THR A 52 -4.63 3.96 -23.79
C THR A 52 -5.40 2.88 -23.02
N GLY A 53 -5.98 3.22 -21.86
CA GLY A 53 -6.63 2.28 -20.95
C GLY A 53 -5.66 1.31 -20.27
N GLY A 54 -4.36 1.61 -20.31
CA GLY A 54 -3.31 0.83 -19.66
C GLY A 54 -3.25 1.05 -18.15
N TYR A 55 -2.50 0.18 -17.48
CA TYR A 55 -2.19 0.32 -16.06
C TYR A 55 -0.86 -0.37 -15.70
N GLU A 56 -0.31 0.05 -14.58
CA GLU A 56 0.85 -0.57 -13.95
C GLU A 56 0.60 -0.65 -12.45
N ARG A 57 0.94 -1.80 -11.85
CA ARG A 57 0.90 -2.04 -10.41
C ARG A 57 2.18 -2.71 -10.00
N ILE A 58 2.81 -2.20 -8.96
CA ILE A 58 4.00 -2.79 -8.36
C ILE A 58 3.77 -2.84 -6.86
N GLU A 59 4.07 -3.97 -6.24
CA GLU A 59 3.98 -4.19 -4.82
C GLU A 59 5.24 -4.88 -4.33
N LEU A 60 5.82 -4.33 -3.27
CA LEU A 60 6.90 -4.94 -2.52
C LEU A 60 6.42 -5.15 -1.08
N LYS A 61 6.29 -6.41 -0.66
CA LYS A 61 5.77 -6.79 0.65
C LYS A 61 6.82 -7.53 1.45
N ARG A 62 7.06 -7.09 2.69
CA ARG A 62 7.97 -7.77 3.61
C ARG A 62 7.41 -9.15 3.97
N ILE A 63 8.22 -10.19 3.80
CA ILE A 63 7.95 -11.54 4.33
C ILE A 63 8.68 -11.72 5.67
N SER A 64 9.96 -11.33 5.70
CA SER A 64 10.85 -11.45 6.85
C SER A 64 11.88 -10.30 6.89
N ASP A 65 12.85 -10.36 7.79
CA ASP A 65 13.94 -9.37 7.87
C ASP A 65 14.94 -9.46 6.70
N SER A 66 14.99 -10.61 6.03
CA SER A 66 15.88 -10.89 4.90
C SER A 66 15.17 -11.00 3.57
N GLU A 67 13.86 -11.24 3.55
CA GLU A 67 13.11 -11.54 2.33
C GLU A 67 11.86 -10.66 2.17
N ALA A 68 11.59 -10.27 0.93
CA ALA A 68 10.38 -9.57 0.51
C ALA A 68 9.83 -10.21 -0.76
N ASN A 69 8.51 -10.20 -0.92
CA ASN A 69 7.86 -10.57 -2.17
C ASN A 69 7.67 -9.33 -3.04
N TYR A 70 8.22 -9.37 -4.25
CA TYR A 70 8.02 -8.38 -5.29
C TYR A 70 6.99 -8.92 -6.28
N LYS A 71 5.97 -8.12 -6.54
CA LYS A 71 4.92 -8.42 -7.50
C LYS A 71 4.67 -7.22 -8.39
N SER A 72 4.80 -7.38 -9.70
CA SER A 72 4.38 -6.38 -10.68
C SER A 72 3.31 -6.95 -11.60
N SER A 73 2.34 -6.13 -11.97
CA SER A 73 1.45 -6.45 -13.08
C SER A 73 1.08 -5.22 -13.88
N GLY A 74 0.94 -5.36 -15.18
CA GLY A 74 0.66 -4.22 -16.04
C GLY A 74 0.16 -4.58 -17.42
N LYS A 75 -0.49 -3.60 -18.05
CA LYS A 75 -0.97 -3.62 -19.43
C LYS A 75 -0.71 -2.28 -20.07
N ASP A 76 -0.13 -2.29 -21.26
CA ASP A 76 0.17 -1.04 -21.99
C ASP A 76 -1.08 -0.43 -22.64
N TRP A 77 -2.00 -1.31 -23.06
CA TRP A 77 -3.28 -0.98 -23.69
C TRP A 77 -4.37 -1.93 -23.16
N HIS A 78 -5.64 -1.51 -23.18
CA HIS A 78 -6.73 -2.30 -22.59
C HIS A 78 -6.90 -3.71 -23.20
N SER A 79 -6.48 -3.91 -24.46
CA SER A 79 -6.52 -5.19 -25.18
C SER A 79 -5.19 -5.96 -25.15
N SER A 80 -4.12 -5.37 -24.61
CA SER A 80 -2.83 -6.04 -24.49
C SER A 80 -2.89 -7.17 -23.45
N PRO A 81 -2.11 -8.25 -23.64
CA PRO A 81 -1.94 -9.26 -22.60
C PRO A 81 -1.36 -8.63 -21.34
N GLU A 82 -1.77 -9.15 -20.18
CA GLU A 82 -1.19 -8.74 -18.90
C GLU A 82 0.20 -9.34 -18.74
N ARG A 83 1.16 -8.50 -18.36
CA ARG A 83 2.48 -8.94 -17.90
C ARG A 83 2.43 -9.01 -16.39
N THR A 84 2.90 -10.11 -15.82
CA THR A 84 2.95 -10.31 -14.38
C THR A 84 4.30 -10.89 -13.98
N VAL A 85 4.89 -10.34 -12.93
CA VAL A 85 6.06 -10.87 -12.25
C VAL A 85 5.70 -11.09 -10.80
N ASP A 86 6.08 -12.22 -10.23
CA ASP A 86 5.93 -12.54 -8.81
C ASP A 86 7.16 -13.33 -8.38
N LYS A 87 7.97 -12.74 -7.49
CA LYS A 87 9.21 -13.35 -7.03
C LYS A 87 9.59 -12.87 -5.62
N ASN A 88 10.38 -13.68 -4.94
CA ASN A 88 11.01 -13.27 -3.70
C ASN A 88 12.36 -12.62 -3.99
N ILE A 89 12.66 -11.53 -3.29
CA ILE A 89 13.89 -10.76 -3.38
C ILE A 89 14.42 -10.41 -1.98
N SER A 90 15.63 -9.86 -1.90
CA SER A 90 16.17 -9.36 -0.63
C SER A 90 15.30 -8.24 -0.04
N ALA A 91 15.06 -8.29 1.27
CA ALA A 91 14.42 -7.21 2.01
C ALA A 91 15.29 -5.95 2.15
N ASP A 92 16.53 -5.95 1.65
CA ASP A 92 17.42 -4.79 1.72
C ASP A 92 16.88 -3.57 0.97
N VAL A 93 16.07 -3.77 -0.08
CA VAL A 93 15.37 -2.67 -0.74
C VAL A 93 14.46 -1.93 0.25
N LEU A 94 13.71 -2.67 1.09
CA LEU A 94 12.86 -2.07 2.11
C LEU A 94 13.67 -1.33 3.18
N LYS A 95 14.84 -1.85 3.55
CA LYS A 95 15.74 -1.17 4.50
C LYS A 95 16.26 0.17 3.95
N LYS A 96 16.61 0.22 2.66
CA LYS A 96 16.98 1.48 1.97
C LYS A 96 15.82 2.48 1.96
N MET A 97 14.59 2.00 1.72
CA MET A 97 13.39 2.84 1.79
C MET A 97 13.15 3.37 3.23
N GLU A 98 13.42 2.56 4.26
CA GLU A 98 13.33 2.99 5.66
C GLU A 98 14.37 4.06 6.01
N GLU A 99 15.60 3.92 5.52
CA GLU A 99 16.66 4.93 5.65
C GLU A 99 16.24 6.26 5.01
N LEU A 100 15.69 6.20 3.80
CA LEU A 100 15.16 7.36 3.10
C LEU A 100 14.02 8.02 3.90
N GLY A 101 13.09 7.23 4.43
CA GLY A 101 12.00 7.74 5.28
C GLY A 101 12.50 8.51 6.50
N ARG A 102 13.58 8.03 7.14
CA ARG A 102 14.24 8.72 8.27
C ARG A 102 14.93 10.01 7.84
N GLU A 103 15.67 9.99 6.73
CA GLU A 103 16.33 11.18 6.17
C GLU A 103 15.32 12.32 5.93
N TYR A 104 14.16 11.98 5.36
CA TYR A 104 13.12 12.96 5.01
C TYR A 104 12.20 13.32 6.19
N LYS A 105 12.30 12.59 7.32
CA LYS A 105 11.48 12.74 8.52
C LYS A 105 9.99 12.61 8.23
N ILE A 106 9.62 11.63 7.42
CA ILE A 106 8.25 11.43 6.91
C ILE A 106 7.20 11.26 8.02
N PHE A 107 7.60 10.79 9.21
CA PHE A 107 6.72 10.63 10.37
C PHE A 107 6.12 11.96 10.87
N LYS A 108 6.71 13.09 10.47
CA LYS A 108 6.20 14.42 10.78
C LYS A 108 5.24 14.95 9.72
N TRP A 109 5.07 14.24 8.61
CA TRP A 109 4.21 14.69 7.53
C TRP A 109 2.76 14.50 7.91
N LYS A 110 1.98 15.53 7.63
CA LYS A 110 0.53 15.48 7.76
C LYS A 110 -0.05 14.90 6.46
N PRO A 111 -1.31 14.45 6.48
CA PRO A 111 -2.03 14.13 5.24
C PRO A 111 -1.89 15.29 4.24
N PHE A 112 -1.65 14.94 2.98
CA PHE A 112 -1.45 15.92 1.93
C PHE A 112 -2.78 16.59 1.60
N ARG A 113 -2.70 17.87 1.25
CA ARG A 113 -3.87 18.58 0.70
C ARG A 113 -4.08 18.07 -0.71
N LYS A 114 -5.34 18.02 -1.14
CA LYS A 114 -5.69 17.68 -2.51
C LYS A 114 -5.78 18.94 -3.35
N SER A 115 -5.23 18.89 -4.54
CA SER A 115 -5.43 19.90 -5.57
C SER A 115 -6.91 19.96 -5.94
N ALA A 116 -7.43 21.17 -6.11
CA ALA A 116 -8.78 21.40 -6.62
C ALA A 116 -8.91 21.14 -8.13
N LEU A 117 -7.78 20.98 -8.83
CA LEU A 117 -7.73 20.71 -10.26
C LEU A 117 -7.92 19.21 -10.50
N PHE A 118 -9.17 18.76 -10.57
CA PHE A 118 -9.52 17.42 -11.04
C PHE A 118 -9.53 17.40 -12.56
N ALA A 119 -8.49 16.85 -13.17
CA ALA A 119 -8.56 16.45 -14.58
C ALA A 119 -9.29 15.10 -14.65
N LEU A 120 -10.54 15.12 -15.13
CA LEU A 120 -11.42 13.94 -15.23
C LEU A 120 -10.85 12.79 -16.09
N ASP A 121 -9.78 13.06 -16.84
CA ASP A 121 -9.17 12.15 -17.81
C ASP A 121 -7.65 11.99 -17.61
N ALA A 122 -7.13 12.42 -16.45
CA ALA A 122 -5.70 12.30 -16.16
C ALA A 122 -5.36 10.93 -15.59
N ALA A 123 -4.18 10.44 -15.96
CA ALA A 123 -3.59 9.26 -15.35
C ALA A 123 -3.50 9.46 -13.83
N SER A 124 -4.13 8.56 -13.09
CA SER A 124 -4.05 8.47 -11.64
C SER A 124 -2.81 7.69 -11.27
N VAL A 125 -1.95 8.30 -10.45
CA VAL A 125 -0.75 7.68 -9.92
C VAL A 125 -0.81 7.72 -8.39
N SER A 126 -0.43 6.63 -7.73
CA SER A 126 -0.37 6.53 -6.28
C SER A 126 0.82 5.69 -5.84
N LEU A 127 1.57 6.18 -4.84
CA LEU A 127 2.60 5.43 -4.13
C LEU A 127 2.25 5.40 -2.64
N SER A 128 2.15 4.19 -2.10
CA SER A 128 1.80 3.95 -0.70
C SER A 128 2.92 3.20 0.01
N VAL A 129 3.26 3.63 1.23
CA VAL A 129 4.21 2.94 2.10
C VAL A 129 3.58 2.69 3.46
N SER A 130 3.54 1.43 3.87
CA SER A 130 2.99 1.00 5.15
C SER A 130 4.11 0.67 6.13
N TYR A 131 4.07 1.32 7.28
CA TYR A 131 5.01 1.19 8.38
C TYR A 131 4.39 0.45 9.55
N LYS A 132 5.21 -0.23 10.33
CA LYS A 132 4.83 -0.85 11.59
C LYS A 132 5.92 -0.65 12.64
N ASP A 133 5.51 -0.38 13.87
CA ASP A 133 6.40 -0.33 15.04
C ASP A 133 6.63 -1.75 15.55
N ALA A 134 7.90 -2.11 15.76
CA ALA A 134 8.27 -3.43 16.27
C ALA A 134 7.81 -3.67 17.71
N ASN A 135 7.67 -2.63 18.54
CA ASN A 135 7.46 -2.77 19.98
C ASN A 135 5.98 -2.93 20.37
N ASN A 136 5.09 -2.15 19.76
CA ASN A 136 3.66 -2.16 20.09
C ASN A 136 2.77 -2.63 18.92
N GLY A 137 3.36 -2.88 17.74
CA GLY A 137 2.63 -3.32 16.56
C GLY A 137 1.76 -2.25 15.90
N ALA A 138 1.80 -1.00 16.38
CA ALA A 138 1.08 0.12 15.76
C ALA A 138 1.59 0.32 14.33
N GLY A 139 0.69 0.65 13.41
CA GLY A 139 1.03 0.82 12.00
C GLY A 139 0.36 2.05 11.42
N TRP A 140 0.98 2.60 10.37
CA TRP A 140 0.43 3.71 9.60
C TRP A 140 0.84 3.59 8.14
N THR A 141 0.10 4.23 7.24
CA THR A 141 0.42 4.23 5.81
C THR A 141 0.50 5.64 5.30
N LEU A 142 1.63 5.98 4.67
CA LEU A 142 1.76 7.19 3.86
C LEU A 142 1.25 6.88 2.46
N THR A 143 0.43 7.73 1.87
CA THR A 143 0.02 7.60 0.47
C THR A 143 0.15 8.94 -0.21
N MET A 144 0.94 8.97 -1.29
CA MET A 144 1.14 10.12 -2.17
C MET A 144 0.42 9.83 -3.47
N ARG A 145 -0.42 10.76 -3.93
CA ARG A 145 -1.23 10.63 -5.13
C ARG A 145 -0.97 11.76 -6.11
N SER A 146 -1.32 11.55 -7.36
CA SER A 146 -1.24 12.56 -8.41
C SER A 146 -2.12 13.79 -8.16
N ASP A 147 -3.16 13.67 -7.32
CA ASP A 147 -4.02 14.78 -6.89
C ASP A 147 -3.53 15.47 -5.61
N ASP A 148 -2.41 15.06 -5.01
CA ASP A 148 -1.87 15.68 -3.80
C ASP A 148 -0.98 16.90 -4.11
N GLU A 149 -1.12 17.96 -3.31
CA GLU A 149 -0.22 19.11 -3.31
C GLU A 149 1.04 18.76 -2.49
N LEU A 150 2.13 18.46 -3.19
CA LEU A 150 3.42 18.10 -2.61
C LEU A 150 4.41 19.26 -2.69
N SER A 151 5.17 19.48 -1.62
CA SER A 151 6.36 20.33 -1.63
C SER A 151 7.52 19.68 -2.40
N ASP A 152 8.50 20.47 -2.85
CA ASP A 152 9.69 19.96 -3.55
C ASP A 152 10.39 18.81 -2.82
N LYS A 153 10.48 18.92 -1.48
CA LYS A 153 11.07 17.87 -0.65
C LYS A 153 10.25 16.57 -0.68
N GLN A 154 8.93 16.66 -0.73
CA GLN A 154 8.05 15.50 -0.81
C GLN A 154 8.09 14.87 -2.20
N ILE A 155 8.18 15.69 -3.25
CA ILE A 155 8.37 15.23 -4.64
C ILE A 155 9.69 14.48 -4.79
N ASP A 156 10.78 15.03 -4.26
CA ASP A 156 12.10 14.38 -4.31
C ASP A 156 12.11 13.03 -3.57
N TYR A 157 11.49 12.95 -2.39
CA TYR A 157 11.27 11.68 -1.69
C TYR A 157 10.46 10.68 -2.51
N TYR A 158 9.36 11.14 -3.12
CA TYR A 158 8.48 10.31 -3.95
C TYR A 158 9.24 9.69 -5.11
N HIS A 159 10.06 10.47 -5.83
CA HIS A 159 10.89 9.96 -6.93
C HIS A 159 11.94 8.95 -6.45
N LYS A 160 12.71 9.27 -5.41
CA LYS A 160 13.73 8.35 -4.87
C LYS A 160 13.12 7.03 -4.39
N LEU A 161 11.93 7.09 -3.79
CA LEU A 161 11.22 5.90 -3.33
C LEU A 161 10.72 5.05 -4.51
N LEU A 162 10.20 5.69 -5.56
CA LEU A 162 9.78 5.02 -6.78
C LEU A 162 10.96 4.36 -7.50
N ASP A 163 12.11 5.04 -7.59
CA ASP A 163 13.33 4.50 -8.19
C ASP A 163 13.81 3.23 -7.48
N LEU A 164 13.77 3.22 -6.14
CA LEU A 164 14.08 2.03 -5.35
C LEU A 164 13.10 0.88 -5.61
N LEU A 165 11.81 1.19 -5.76
CA LEU A 165 10.78 0.19 -6.03
C LEU A 165 10.93 -0.43 -7.42
N LEU A 166 11.17 0.39 -8.45
CA LEU A 166 11.38 -0.06 -9.82
C LEU A 166 12.68 -0.88 -9.97
N SER A 167 13.73 -0.46 -9.26
CA SER A 167 15.02 -1.18 -9.25
C SER A 167 14.97 -2.53 -8.53
N ALA A 168 13.92 -2.80 -7.74
CA ALA A 168 13.75 -4.03 -7.00
C ALA A 168 13.54 -5.24 -7.93
N GLU A 169 13.02 -5.03 -9.14
CA GLU A 169 12.85 -6.08 -10.14
C GLU A 169 14.18 -6.67 -10.62
N GLY A 170 15.27 -5.89 -10.60
CA GLY A 170 16.60 -6.33 -11.04
C GLY A 170 17.43 -7.07 -9.99
N GLN A 171 16.95 -7.15 -8.74
CA GLN A 171 17.62 -7.81 -7.60
C GLN A 171 17.08 -9.21 -7.36
#